data_AF-A0A1I6HJE9-F1
#
_entry.id   AF-A0A1I6HJE9-F1
#
_cell.length_a   1.000
_cell.length_b   1.000
_cell.length_c   1.000
_cell.angle_alpha   90.00
_cell.angle_beta   90.00
_cell.angle_gamma   90.00
#
_symmetry.space_group_name_H-M   'P 1'
#
loop_
_entity.id
_entity.type
_entity.pdbx_description
1 polymer ?
#
loop_
_entity_poly.entity_id
_entity_poly.type
_entity_poly.pdbx_seq_one_letter_code
_entity_poly.pdbx_strand_id
1 'polypeptide(L)' 'MSFFKLYKLQLIVYFALAALVGGLISVESGLFRGFAFSIGCFLFLTVISYITYRKNLSKYGNNDIG' A
#
# COMPACT_ATOMS: atom_id res chain seq x y z
N MET A 1 -0.74 0.44 21.36
CA MET A 1 -1.08 1.14 20.09
C MET A 1 -1.86 0.14 19.23
N SER A 2 -3.11 0.43 18.86
CA SER A 2 -3.95 -0.54 18.11
C SER A 2 -3.28 -0.96 16.79
N PHE A 3 -3.25 -2.27 16.49
CA PHE A 3 -2.70 -2.85 15.25
C PHE A 3 -3.28 -2.19 14.00
N PHE A 4 -4.55 -1.77 14.07
CA PHE A 4 -5.27 -1.05 13.02
C PHE A 4 -4.67 0.35 12.76
N LYS A 5 -4.15 1.03 13.79
CA LYS A 5 -3.46 2.33 13.65
C LYS A 5 -2.09 2.17 12.97
N LEU A 6 -1.33 1.12 13.32
CA LEU A 6 -0.04 0.81 12.69
C LEU A 6 -0.21 0.47 11.20
N TYR A 7 -1.23 -0.31 10.86
CA TYR A 7 -1.54 -0.66 9.47
C TYR A 7 -1.93 0.55 8.61
N LYS A 8 -2.77 1.46 9.13
CA LYS A 8 -3.09 2.73 8.46
C LYS A 8 -1.86 3.60 8.23
N LEU A 9 -0.97 3.69 9.24
CA LEU A 9 0.26 4.47 9.13
C LEU A 9 1.19 3.91 8.04
N GLN A 10 1.36 2.58 7.98
CA GLN A 10 2.13 1.92 6.92
C GLN A 10 1.58 2.24 5.53
N LEU A 11 0.26 2.18 5.36
CA LEU A 11 -0.40 2.41 4.07
C LEU A 11 -0.18 3.85 3.57
N ILE A 12 -0.23 4.82 4.48
CA ILE A 12 0.08 6.23 4.19
C ILE A 12 1.54 6.40 3.77
N VAL A 13 2.48 5.76 4.48
CA VAL A 13 3.91 5.82 4.16
C VAL A 13 4.18 5.23 2.77
N TYR A 14 3.57 4.09 2.44
CA TYR A 14 3.72 3.49 1.11
C TYR A 14 3.13 4.35 -0.01
N PHE A 15 2.01 5.04 0.23
CA PHE A 15 1.45 6.01 -0.71
C PHE A 15 2.38 7.20 -0.95
N ALA A 16 2.92 7.77 0.12
CA ALA A 16 3.85 8.89 0.03
C ALA A 16 5.10 8.49 -0.76
N LEU A 17 5.64 7.29 -0.49
CA LEU A 17 6.80 6.76 -1.20
C LEU A 17 6.52 6.55 -2.69
N ALA A 18 5.36 5.97 -3.03
CA ALA A 18 4.96 5.74 -4.42
C ALA A 18 4.80 7.06 -5.18
N ALA A 19 4.21 8.09 -4.56
CA ALA A 19 4.09 9.41 -5.16
C ALA A 19 5.45 10.10 -5.35
N LEU A 20 6.37 9.96 -4.39
CA LEU A 20 7.72 10.53 -4.47
C LEU A 20 8.54 9.89 -5.60
N VAL A 21 8.55 8.56 -5.66
CA VAL A 21 9.27 7.80 -6.69
C VAL A 21 8.64 8.00 -8.06
N GLY A 22 7.30 7.98 -8.15
CA GLY A 22 6.58 8.28 -9.38
C GLY A 22 6.83 9.71 -9.88
N GLY A 23 6.93 10.67 -8.97
CA GLY A 23 7.31 12.05 -9.26
C GLY A 23 8.74 12.18 -9.79
N LEU A 24 9.72 11.53 -9.15
CA LEU A 24 11.11 11.49 -9.62
C LEU A 24 11.22 10.90 -11.03
N ILE A 25 10.56 9.76 -11.27
CA ILE A 25 10.54 9.11 -12.59
C ILE A 25 9.84 10.01 -13.62
N SER A 26 8.78 10.73 -13.23
CA SER A 26 8.09 11.69 -14.10
C SER A 26 9.01 12.84 -14.54
N VAL A 27 9.91 13.29 -13.67
CA VAL A 27 10.86 14.38 -13.97
C VAL A 27 11.93 13.90 -14.95
N GLU A 28 12.47 12.69 -14.78
CA GLU A 28 13.52 12.17 -15.66
C GLU A 28 13.01 11.60 -16.99
N SER A 29 11.87 10.91 -16.96
CA SER A 29 11.41 10.04 -18.06
C SER A 29 10.15 10.57 -18.77
N GLY A 30 9.63 11.70 -18.31
CA GLY A 30 8.37 12.29 -18.76
C GLY A 30 7.14 11.76 -18.02
N LEU A 31 6.09 12.58 -18.02
CA LEU A 31 4.84 12.39 -17.29
C LEU A 31 4.21 11.01 -17.48
N PHE A 32 4.18 10.50 -18.71
CA PHE A 32 3.52 9.23 -19.03
C PHE A 32 4.15 8.02 -18.30
N ARG A 33 5.48 7.99 -18.18
CA ARG A 33 6.20 6.89 -17.53
C ARG A 33 6.08 6.96 -16.01
N GLY A 34 6.16 8.16 -15.43
CA GLY A 34 5.91 8.36 -13.99
C GLY A 34 4.48 8.00 -13.58
N PHE A 35 3.49 8.32 -14.42
CA PHE A 35 2.09 7.95 -14.19
C PHE A 35 1.88 6.44 -14.26
N ALA A 36 2.43 5.77 -15.29
CA ALA A 36 2.33 4.32 -15.43
C ALA A 36 2.96 3.58 -14.24
N PHE A 37 4.12 4.05 -13.77
CA PHE A 37 4.78 3.50 -12.59
C PHE A 37 3.95 3.68 -11.31
N SER A 38 3.43 4.90 -11.11
CA SER A 38 2.59 5.23 -9.94
C SER A 38 1.33 4.37 -9.86
N ILE A 39 0.64 4.17 -10.99
CA ILE A 39 -0.53 3.29 -11.11
C ILE A 39 -0.17 1.84 -10.80
N GLY A 40 0.96 1.36 -11.33
CA GLY A 40 1.45 0.00 -11.07
C GLY A 40 1.73 -0.23 -9.57
N CYS A 41 2.42 0.71 -8.92
CA CYS A 41 2.63 0.69 -7.48
C CYS A 41 1.31 0.67 -6.69
N PHE A 42 0.33 1.46 -7.13
CA PHE A 42 -0.98 1.53 -6.48
C PHE A 42 -1.71 0.18 -6.51
N LEU A 43 -1.78 -0.45 -7.69
CA LEU A 43 -2.40 -1.76 -7.86
C LEU A 43 -1.69 -2.81 -7.00
N PHE A 44 -0.36 -2.79 -6.99
CA PHE A 44 0.43 -3.71 -6.18
C PHE A 44 0.17 -3.54 -4.68
N LEU A 45 0.14 -2.29 -4.20
CA LEU A 45 -0.19 -1.97 -2.80
C LEU A 45 -1.61 -2.39 -2.44
N THR A 46 -2.60 -2.18 -3.32
CA THR A 46 -3.96 -2.64 -3.11
C THR A 46 -4.04 -4.16 -2.97
N VAL A 47 -3.33 -4.90 -3.84
CA VAL A 47 -3.29 -6.37 -3.80
C VAL A 47 -2.62 -6.88 -2.51
N ILE A 48 -1.45 -6.36 -2.16
CA ILE A 48 -0.77 -6.73 -0.91
C ILE A 48 -1.62 -6.37 0.30
N SER A 49 -2.26 -5.20 0.27
CA SER A 49 -3.12 -4.73 1.35
C SER A 49 -4.32 -5.66 1.52
N TYR A 50 -4.97 -6.05 0.43
CA TYR A 50 -6.07 -7.03 0.45
C TYR A 50 -5.64 -8.40 0.97
N ILE A 51 -4.49 -8.93 0.51
CA ILE A 51 -3.96 -10.22 0.98
C ILE A 51 -3.63 -10.15 2.48
N THR A 52 -2.99 -9.07 2.91
CA THR A 52 -2.60 -8.85 4.31
C THR A 52 -3.83 -8.70 5.20
N TYR A 53 -4.85 -7.96 4.75
CA TYR A 53 -6.12 -7.83 5.44
C TYR A 53 -6.81 -9.18 5.59
N ARG A 54 -6.90 -9.98 4.51
CA ARG A 54 -7.54 -11.30 4.55
C ARG A 54 -6.79 -12.29 5.46
N LYS A 55 -5.45 -12.28 5.43
CA LYS A 55 -4.61 -13.09 6.34
C LYS A 55 -4.78 -12.66 7.79
N ASN A 56 -4.86 -11.36 8.07
CA ASN A 56 -5.06 -10.87 9.44
C ASN A 56 -6.48 -11.11 9.94
N LEU A 57 -7.52 -11.00 9.11
CA LEU A 57 -8.88 -11.41 9.46
C LEU A 57 -8.92 -12.90 9.82
N SER A 58 -8.27 -13.76 9.03
CA SER A 58 -8.19 -15.19 9.34
C SER A 58 -7.41 -15.50 10.62
N LYS A 59 -6.40 -14.68 10.95
CA LYS A 59 -5.52 -14.90 12.10
C LYS A 59 -6.05 -14.29 13.40
N TYR A 60 -6.73 -13.14 13.34
CA TYR A 60 -7.30 -12.45 14.50
C TYR A 60 -8.79 -12.77 14.68
N GLY A 61 -9.57 -12.91 13.61
CA GLY A 61 -11.00 -13.28 13.69
C GLY A 61 -11.27 -14.72 14.16
N ASN A 62 -10.26 -15.59 14.16
CA ASN A 62 -10.37 -16.94 14.73
C ASN A 62 -9.98 -17.01 16.22
N ASN A 63 -9.52 -15.90 16.81
CA ASN A 63 -9.19 -15.80 18.25
C ASN A 63 -10.23 -14.99 19.04
N ASP A 64 -11.23 -14.40 18.39
CA ASP A 64 -12.36 -13.70 19.05
C ASP A 64 -13.63 -14.59 19.17
N ILE A 65 -13.59 -15.84 18.68
CA ILE A 65 -14.66 -16.86 18.85
C ILE A 65 -14.31 -17.88 19.97
N GLY A 66 -13.11 -17.77 20.56
CA GLY A 66 -12.64 -18.62 21.66
C GLY A 66 -12.83 -17.99 23.02
#